data_AF-N2AEU8-F1
#
_entry.id   AF-N2AEU8-F1
#
_cell.length_a   1.000
_cell.length_b   1.000
_cell.length_c   1.000
_cell.angle_alpha   90.00
_cell.angle_beta   90.00
_cell.angle_gamma   90.00
#
_symmetry.space_group_name_H-M   'P 1'
#
loop_
_entity.id
_entity.type
_entity.pdbx_description
1 polymer ?
#
loop_
_entity_poly.entity_id
_entity_poly.type
_entity_poly.pdbx_seq_one_letter_code
_entity_poly.pdbx_strand_id
1 'polypeptide(L)'
;MSLSYFFWNFIAWIAEQSEKQEIRTLYFFTREGEFFKKLYDVWRRQSSFGKSMPQAKVAEVSRMSVYLPSMQKITIEELNRIWIRYPVQSMETLCRTLSVDINQIKGILKTYGIREQEYIRQPWKDSRIRSLFQDKAFVAWLEKQRDDSRTLLYAYLEQIGWSRSAKNKIGIVDIGWRGSIQDSLCRLYPERKIIGFYIGLQPFLVKQPANAVKYGYINGYKNKDAMLLTVRPLEMLCNSRYGSVQGYRLQSGRVVAIRKTDVCENKVYESYSCKMQKKIWADRYTCLRLMKHCGRRSDKNRAARSLYRFLAYPDRRSTAAYFTLRHNEEFGMGKYIDLRADFRPDLFGMAVFCKKGRKKLKEMLRQTAWPQGYLVRFWMYPLLIPYNCLLRSYLKKKQSRQEPSSLV
;
A
#
# COMPACT_ATOMS: atom_id res chain seq x y z
N MET A 1 15.91 -18.62 -10.01
CA MET A 1 14.44 -18.60 -10.23
C MET A 1 14.00 -17.14 -10.30
N SER A 2 13.37 -16.76 -11.40
CA SER A 2 13.01 -15.37 -11.70
C SER A 2 11.87 -14.86 -10.82
N LEU A 3 11.84 -13.55 -10.56
CA LEU A 3 10.70 -12.87 -9.95
C LEU A 3 9.43 -12.92 -10.83
N SER A 4 9.58 -13.15 -12.14
CA SER A 4 8.46 -13.45 -13.05
C SER A 4 7.59 -14.57 -12.52
N TYR A 5 8.21 -15.60 -11.95
CA TYR A 5 7.51 -16.76 -11.43
C TYR A 5 6.57 -16.42 -10.26
N PHE A 6 6.97 -15.46 -9.42
CA PHE A 6 6.12 -14.95 -8.36
C PHE A 6 4.89 -14.22 -8.92
N PHE A 7 5.09 -13.25 -9.82
CA PHE A 7 3.99 -12.45 -10.35
C PHE A 7 2.99 -13.27 -11.18
N TRP A 8 3.46 -14.17 -12.04
CA TRP A 8 2.55 -15.03 -12.80
C TRP A 8 1.74 -15.98 -11.90
N ASN A 9 2.35 -16.51 -10.83
CA ASN A 9 1.60 -17.28 -9.83
C ASN A 9 0.60 -16.41 -9.04
N PHE A 10 0.94 -15.15 -8.77
CA PHE A 10 0.02 -14.22 -8.12
C PHE A 10 -1.21 -13.93 -9.00
N ILE A 11 -1.00 -13.75 -10.31
CA ILE A 11 -2.10 -13.59 -11.28
C ILE A 11 -2.95 -14.85 -11.41
N ALA A 12 -2.31 -16.01 -11.48
CA ALA A 12 -3.01 -17.31 -11.46
C ALA A 12 -3.85 -17.46 -10.19
N TRP A 13 -3.30 -17.08 -9.04
CA TRP A 13 -4.02 -17.10 -7.77
C TRP A 13 -5.20 -16.13 -7.76
N ILE A 14 -5.05 -14.90 -8.29
CA ILE A 14 -6.19 -13.98 -8.44
C ILE A 14 -7.29 -14.60 -9.31
N ALA A 15 -6.94 -15.26 -10.41
CA ALA A 15 -7.91 -15.96 -11.26
C ALA A 15 -8.64 -17.07 -10.48
N GLU A 16 -7.91 -17.97 -9.82
CA GLU A 16 -8.46 -19.04 -8.98
C GLU A 16 -9.38 -18.50 -7.87
N GLN A 17 -8.95 -17.43 -7.19
CA GLN A 17 -9.77 -16.83 -6.13
C GLN A 17 -11.01 -16.14 -6.69
N SER A 18 -10.89 -15.49 -7.84
CA SER A 18 -12.03 -14.80 -8.45
C SER A 18 -13.13 -15.77 -8.88
N GLU A 19 -12.76 -16.94 -9.38
CA GLU A 19 -13.69 -18.03 -9.68
C GLU A 19 -14.35 -18.58 -8.42
N LYS A 20 -13.56 -18.94 -7.39
CA LYS A 20 -14.08 -19.43 -6.10
C LYS A 20 -15.02 -18.46 -5.42
N GLN A 21 -14.77 -17.17 -5.61
CA GLN A 21 -15.58 -16.10 -5.05
C GLN A 21 -16.65 -15.61 -6.03
N GLU A 22 -16.83 -16.23 -7.18
CA GLU A 22 -17.78 -15.90 -8.26
C GLU A 22 -17.80 -14.40 -8.61
N ILE A 23 -16.62 -13.83 -8.74
CA ILE A 23 -16.43 -12.41 -9.03
C ILE A 23 -16.59 -12.19 -10.53
N ARG A 24 -17.47 -11.27 -10.92
CA ARG A 24 -17.67 -10.92 -12.34
C ARG A 24 -16.78 -9.77 -12.82
N THR A 25 -16.38 -8.89 -11.91
CA THR A 25 -15.56 -7.70 -12.23
C THR A 25 -14.46 -7.50 -11.20
N LEU A 26 -13.24 -7.32 -11.71
CA LEU A 26 -12.04 -6.98 -10.94
C LEU A 26 -11.63 -5.54 -11.21
N TYR A 27 -11.41 -4.77 -10.15
CA TYR A 27 -10.85 -3.43 -10.20
C TYR A 27 -9.41 -3.44 -9.69
N PHE A 28 -8.47 -3.15 -10.57
CA PHE A 28 -7.06 -2.97 -10.23
C PHE A 28 -6.82 -1.51 -9.85
N PHE A 29 -6.38 -1.26 -8.62
CA PHE A 29 -6.13 0.11 -8.17
C PHE A 29 -4.87 0.70 -8.84
N THR A 30 -4.90 2.00 -9.12
CA THR A 30 -3.79 2.71 -9.79
C THR A 30 -2.48 2.70 -9.01
N ARG A 31 -1.39 3.12 -9.68
CA ARG A 31 0.02 2.89 -9.31
C ARG A 31 0.38 1.43 -9.56
N GLU A 32 0.31 0.58 -8.53
CA GLU A 32 0.85 -0.78 -8.61
C GLU A 32 -0.07 -1.76 -9.33
N GLY A 33 -1.40 -1.58 -9.24
CA GLY A 33 -2.36 -2.46 -9.90
C GLY A 33 -2.37 -2.34 -11.43
N GLU A 34 -1.86 -1.25 -12.01
CA GLU A 34 -1.73 -1.10 -13.47
C GLU A 34 -0.79 -2.17 -14.05
N PHE A 35 0.29 -2.49 -13.35
CA PHE A 35 1.19 -3.57 -13.74
C PHE A 35 0.51 -4.94 -13.63
N PHE A 36 -0.22 -5.19 -12.54
CA PHE A 36 -0.93 -6.46 -12.34
C PHE A 36 -2.02 -6.67 -13.37
N LYS A 37 -2.76 -5.61 -13.74
CA LYS A 37 -3.77 -5.68 -14.79
C LYS A 37 -3.15 -6.10 -16.13
N LYS A 38 -2.00 -5.54 -16.51
CA LYS A 38 -1.30 -5.93 -17.75
C LYS A 38 -0.96 -7.41 -17.77
N LEU A 39 -0.55 -7.98 -16.64
CA LEU A 39 -0.28 -9.42 -16.53
C LEU A 39 -1.59 -10.22 -16.56
N TYR A 40 -2.63 -9.77 -15.85
CA TYR A 40 -3.95 -10.39 -15.86
C TYR A 40 -4.57 -10.44 -17.25
N ASP A 41 -4.49 -9.36 -18.02
CA ASP A 41 -5.02 -9.30 -19.39
C ASP A 41 -4.30 -10.28 -20.33
N VAL A 42 -3.00 -10.50 -20.13
CA VAL A 42 -2.28 -11.57 -20.84
C VAL A 42 -2.78 -12.93 -20.39
N TRP A 43 -2.83 -13.16 -19.08
CA TRP A 43 -3.25 -14.44 -18.52
C TRP A 43 -4.65 -14.83 -19.03
N ARG A 44 -5.59 -13.89 -18.98
CA ARG A 44 -6.94 -14.03 -19.50
C ARG A 44 -6.97 -14.34 -21.00
N ARG A 45 -6.17 -13.66 -21.83
CA ARG A 45 -6.14 -13.93 -23.28
C ARG A 45 -5.56 -15.29 -23.65
N GLN A 46 -4.60 -15.78 -22.87
CA GLN A 46 -3.90 -17.04 -23.16
C GLN A 46 -4.56 -18.26 -22.50
N SER A 47 -5.40 -18.07 -21.49
CA SER A 47 -6.12 -19.15 -20.83
C SER A 47 -7.28 -19.66 -21.68
N SER A 48 -7.46 -21.00 -21.73
CA SER A 48 -8.64 -21.64 -22.35
C SER A 48 -9.96 -21.22 -21.69
N PHE A 49 -9.92 -20.86 -20.41
CA PHE A 49 -11.07 -20.36 -19.64
C PHE A 49 -11.13 -18.83 -19.60
N GLY A 50 -10.35 -18.14 -20.44
CA GLY A 50 -10.27 -16.68 -20.46
C GLY A 50 -11.61 -15.95 -20.62
N LYS A 51 -12.56 -16.57 -21.33
CA LYS A 51 -13.91 -16.01 -21.54
C LYS A 51 -14.76 -16.01 -20.26
N SER A 52 -14.60 -17.01 -19.38
CA SER A 52 -15.31 -17.09 -18.10
C SER A 52 -14.63 -16.30 -16.98
N MET A 53 -13.36 -15.91 -17.17
CA MET A 53 -12.65 -15.07 -16.21
C MET A 53 -13.25 -13.65 -16.10
N PRO A 54 -13.25 -13.05 -14.88
CA PRO A 54 -13.79 -11.73 -14.64
C PRO A 54 -13.24 -10.65 -15.58
N GLN A 55 -14.08 -9.66 -15.90
CA GLN A 55 -13.60 -8.47 -16.58
C GLN A 55 -12.70 -7.65 -15.66
N ALA A 56 -11.56 -7.19 -16.18
CA ALA A 56 -10.60 -6.38 -15.44
C ALA A 56 -10.67 -4.91 -15.87
N LYS A 57 -10.83 -4.01 -14.90
CA LYS A 57 -10.82 -2.56 -15.08
C LYS A 57 -9.76 -1.93 -14.18
N VAL A 58 -9.26 -0.75 -14.56
CA VAL A 58 -8.46 0.08 -13.65
C VAL A 58 -9.43 0.96 -12.87
N ALA A 59 -9.23 1.07 -11.55
CA ALA A 59 -9.87 2.10 -10.73
C ALA A 59 -8.81 3.09 -10.25
N GLU A 60 -8.94 4.34 -10.67
CA GLU A 60 -8.06 5.44 -10.32
C GLU A 60 -8.40 5.95 -8.92
N VAL A 61 -7.91 5.24 -7.92
CA VAL A 61 -8.10 5.52 -6.50
C VAL A 61 -6.77 5.53 -5.76
N SER A 62 -6.70 6.33 -4.70
CA SER A 62 -5.61 6.31 -3.72
C SER A 62 -6.19 6.40 -2.32
N ARG A 63 -5.36 6.26 -1.29
CA ARG A 63 -5.79 6.54 0.10
C ARG A 63 -6.36 7.95 0.24
N MET A 64 -5.75 8.96 -0.38
CA MET A 64 -6.20 10.36 -0.30
C MET A 64 -7.55 10.55 -0.99
N SER A 65 -7.71 9.99 -2.20
CA SER A 65 -8.92 10.22 -3.01
C SER A 65 -10.19 9.59 -2.44
N VAL A 66 -10.08 8.61 -1.53
CA VAL A 66 -11.24 7.92 -0.94
C VAL A 66 -11.43 8.22 0.54
N TYR A 67 -10.43 8.78 1.24
CA TYR A 67 -10.49 8.90 2.70
C TYR A 67 -11.57 9.88 3.15
N LEU A 68 -11.46 11.16 2.77
CA LEU A 68 -12.45 12.18 3.12
C LEU A 68 -13.85 11.79 2.61
N PRO A 69 -14.05 11.42 1.32
CA PRO A 69 -15.35 10.94 0.84
C PRO A 69 -15.97 9.81 1.66
N SER A 70 -15.18 8.93 2.25
CA SER A 70 -15.68 7.76 3.00
C SER A 70 -16.10 8.05 4.44
N MET A 71 -15.79 9.25 4.97
CA MET A 71 -16.13 9.62 6.35
C MET A 71 -17.65 9.77 6.51
N GLN A 72 -18.27 9.02 7.41
CA GLN A 72 -19.72 9.11 7.61
C GLN A 72 -20.10 10.40 8.34
N LYS A 73 -19.24 10.83 9.27
CA LYS A 73 -19.38 12.06 10.05
C LYS A 73 -18.03 12.76 10.15
N ILE A 74 -18.05 14.08 10.38
CA ILE A 74 -16.82 14.84 10.67
C ILE A 74 -16.57 14.77 12.18
N THR A 75 -15.88 13.72 12.61
CA THR A 75 -15.54 13.52 14.02
C THR A 75 -14.12 13.01 14.20
N ILE A 76 -13.62 13.13 15.43
CA ILE A 76 -12.32 12.61 15.85
C ILE A 76 -12.25 11.08 15.69
N GLU A 77 -13.35 10.36 15.92
CA GLU A 77 -13.43 8.91 15.80
C GLU A 77 -13.20 8.44 14.36
N GLU A 78 -13.76 9.15 13.38
CA GLU A 78 -13.48 8.87 11.97
C GLU A 78 -12.01 9.19 11.63
N LEU A 79 -11.45 10.27 12.18
CA LEU A 79 -10.04 10.62 11.98
C LEU A 79 -9.05 9.69 12.69
N ASN A 80 -9.48 8.95 13.71
CA ASN A 80 -8.65 7.90 14.32
C ASN A 80 -8.23 6.82 13.31
N ARG A 81 -8.97 6.65 12.20
CA ARG A 81 -8.56 5.77 11.08
C ARG A 81 -7.20 6.15 10.50
N ILE A 82 -6.83 7.43 10.54
CA ILE A 82 -5.48 7.90 10.18
C ILE A 82 -4.59 8.16 11.39
N TRP A 83 -5.11 8.76 12.44
CA TRP A 83 -4.29 9.20 13.58
C TRP A 83 -3.70 8.06 14.41
N ILE A 84 -4.35 6.88 14.46
CA ILE A 84 -3.76 5.69 15.08
C ILE A 84 -2.48 5.26 14.36
N ARG A 85 -2.41 5.47 13.04
CA ARG A 85 -1.22 5.17 12.25
C ARG A 85 -0.18 6.29 12.35
N TYR A 86 -0.61 7.53 12.34
CA TYR A 86 0.23 8.72 12.36
C TYR A 86 -0.12 9.57 13.60
N PRO A 87 0.39 9.19 14.79
CA PRO A 87 -0.02 9.79 16.05
C PRO A 87 0.58 11.18 16.31
N VAL A 88 1.33 11.73 15.35
CA VAL A 88 1.89 13.08 15.41
C VAL A 88 1.60 13.73 14.07
N GLN A 89 0.76 14.77 14.06
CA GLN A 89 0.32 15.41 12.84
C GLN A 89 0.03 16.90 13.09
N SER A 90 0.30 17.73 12.09
CA SER A 90 -0.15 19.13 12.07
C SER A 90 -1.47 19.26 11.31
N MET A 91 -2.18 20.38 11.51
CA MET A 91 -3.39 20.65 10.74
C MET A 91 -3.09 20.81 9.24
N GLU A 92 -1.93 21.35 8.87
CA GLU A 92 -1.48 21.40 7.48
C GLU A 92 -1.36 20.00 6.87
N THR A 93 -0.72 19.06 7.59
CA THR A 93 -0.59 17.69 7.12
C THR A 93 -1.94 16.96 7.06
N LEU A 94 -2.86 17.27 7.98
CA LEU A 94 -4.22 16.75 7.93
C LEU A 94 -4.97 17.28 6.71
N CYS A 95 -5.01 18.59 6.49
CA CYS A 95 -5.65 19.20 5.32
C CYS A 95 -5.07 18.65 4.01
N ARG A 96 -3.75 18.48 3.93
CA ARG A 96 -3.08 17.84 2.78
C ARG A 96 -3.57 16.40 2.58
N THR A 97 -3.67 15.61 3.65
CA THR A 97 -4.19 14.23 3.60
C THR A 97 -5.63 14.19 3.08
N LEU A 98 -6.45 15.14 3.53
CA LEU A 98 -7.86 15.26 3.14
C LEU A 98 -8.04 15.93 1.77
N SER A 99 -6.96 16.35 1.11
CA SER A 99 -6.97 17.11 -0.15
C SER A 99 -7.79 18.41 -0.08
N VAL A 100 -7.75 19.11 1.06
CA VAL A 100 -8.44 20.39 1.29
C VAL A 100 -7.46 21.53 1.54
N ASP A 101 -7.87 22.75 1.22
CA ASP A 101 -7.03 23.94 1.38
C ASP A 101 -7.09 24.48 2.82
N ILE A 102 -5.96 24.44 3.51
CA ILE A 102 -5.84 24.96 4.88
C ILE A 102 -6.04 26.47 4.96
N ASN A 103 -5.79 27.22 3.88
CA ASN A 103 -5.94 28.67 3.89
C ASN A 103 -7.37 29.10 4.21
N GLN A 104 -8.37 28.27 3.90
CA GLN A 104 -9.78 28.53 4.16
C GLN A 104 -10.17 28.46 5.64
N ILE A 105 -9.35 27.83 6.49
CA ILE A 105 -9.66 27.63 7.92
C ILE A 105 -8.68 28.32 8.87
N LYS A 106 -7.71 29.09 8.36
CA LYS A 106 -6.69 29.75 9.20
C LYS A 106 -7.29 30.62 10.30
N GLY A 107 -8.35 31.37 9.98
CA GLY A 107 -9.07 32.20 10.95
C GLY A 107 -9.65 31.36 12.09
N ILE A 108 -10.28 30.22 11.77
CA ILE A 108 -10.85 29.30 12.75
C ILE A 108 -9.74 28.69 13.62
N LEU A 109 -8.66 28.21 13.00
CA LEU A 109 -7.52 27.63 13.73
C LEU A 109 -6.92 28.61 14.74
N LYS A 110 -6.82 29.89 14.36
CA LYS A 110 -6.33 30.97 15.23
C LYS A 110 -7.21 31.14 16.48
N THR A 111 -8.54 31.06 16.35
CA THR A 111 -9.48 31.14 17.48
C THR A 111 -9.23 30.05 18.53
N TYR A 112 -8.78 28.88 18.11
CA TYR A 112 -8.44 27.76 19.00
C TYR A 112 -6.96 27.71 19.41
N GLY A 113 -6.15 28.71 19.04
CA GLY A 113 -4.73 28.74 19.35
C GLY A 113 -3.94 27.59 18.70
N ILE A 114 -4.35 27.17 17.50
CA ILE A 114 -3.70 26.10 16.73
C ILE A 114 -2.94 26.73 15.57
N ARG A 115 -1.62 26.56 15.51
CA ARG A 115 -0.82 26.94 14.33
C ARG A 115 -0.87 25.84 13.28
N GLU A 116 -0.89 26.20 12.00
CA GLU A 116 -1.10 25.23 10.91
C GLU A 116 -0.01 24.15 10.87
N GLN A 117 1.25 24.53 11.09
CA GLN A 117 2.41 23.65 11.02
C GLN A 117 2.79 23.03 12.37
N GLU A 118 2.07 23.33 13.45
CA GLU A 118 2.34 22.77 14.77
C GLU A 118 2.07 21.26 14.78
N TYR A 119 3.08 20.47 15.14
CA TYR A 119 2.94 19.03 15.28
C TYR A 119 2.30 18.68 16.62
N ILE A 120 1.05 18.22 16.57
CA ILE A 120 0.30 17.80 17.75
C ILE A 120 0.44 16.28 17.92
N ARG A 121 0.87 15.86 19.11
CA ARG A 121 0.95 14.44 19.48
C ARG A 121 -0.39 13.96 20.01
N GLN A 122 -0.85 12.84 19.51
CA GLN A 122 -2.16 12.25 19.76
C GLN A 122 -3.29 13.29 19.59
N PRO A 123 -3.52 13.83 18.38
CA PRO A 123 -4.49 14.92 18.16
C PRO A 123 -5.89 14.67 18.77
N TRP A 124 -6.33 13.41 18.83
CA TRP A 124 -7.59 13.01 19.45
C TRP A 124 -7.68 13.23 20.97
N LYS A 125 -6.56 13.54 21.64
CA LYS A 125 -6.49 13.90 23.06
C LYS A 125 -6.29 15.39 23.31
N ASP A 126 -5.92 16.17 22.29
CA ASP A 126 -5.68 17.61 22.43
C ASP A 126 -7.04 18.32 22.61
N SER A 127 -7.15 19.14 23.66
CA SER A 127 -8.39 19.85 24.01
C SER A 127 -8.78 20.86 22.94
N ARG A 128 -7.82 21.56 22.33
CA ARG A 128 -8.06 22.54 21.27
C ARG A 128 -8.63 21.85 20.03
N ILE A 129 -8.07 20.68 19.67
CA ILE A 129 -8.58 19.86 18.56
C ILE A 129 -10.00 19.39 18.88
N ARG A 130 -10.27 18.89 20.09
CA ARG A 130 -11.63 18.49 20.49
C ARG A 130 -12.63 19.63 20.37
N SER A 131 -12.27 20.82 20.83
CA SER A 131 -13.12 22.01 20.70
C SER A 131 -13.30 22.44 19.25
N LEU A 132 -12.26 22.34 18.40
CA LEU A 132 -12.37 22.62 16.96
C LEU A 132 -13.38 21.68 16.27
N PHE A 133 -13.42 20.39 16.63
CA PHE A 133 -14.40 19.44 16.10
C PHE A 133 -15.82 19.61 16.67
N GLN A 134 -16.03 20.56 17.58
CA GLN A 134 -17.34 21.01 18.06
C GLN A 134 -17.76 22.36 17.43
N ASP A 135 -16.84 23.04 16.73
CA ASP A 135 -17.12 24.28 16.02
C ASP A 135 -18.01 24.01 14.80
N LYS A 136 -19.20 24.64 14.78
CA LYS A 136 -20.19 24.44 13.71
C LYS A 136 -19.68 24.92 12.35
N ALA A 137 -18.91 26.00 12.30
CA ALA A 137 -18.38 26.53 11.04
C ALA A 137 -17.28 25.62 10.48
N PHE A 138 -16.38 25.12 11.32
CA PHE A 138 -15.37 24.15 10.92
C PHE A 138 -15.99 22.85 10.41
N VAL A 139 -16.95 22.30 11.16
CA VAL A 139 -17.64 21.06 10.79
C VAL A 139 -18.38 21.26 9.46
N ALA A 140 -19.21 22.31 9.33
CA ALA A 140 -19.96 22.58 8.11
C ALA A 140 -19.04 22.78 6.89
N TRP A 141 -17.90 23.47 7.07
CA TRP A 141 -16.91 23.62 6.03
C TRP A 141 -16.36 22.27 5.57
N LEU A 142 -15.93 21.41 6.49
CA LEU A 142 -15.34 20.12 6.14
C LEU A 142 -16.38 19.13 5.59
N GLU A 143 -17.64 19.23 6.03
CA GLU A 143 -18.76 18.49 5.44
C GLU A 143 -18.99 18.86 3.99
N LYS A 144 -18.96 20.17 3.67
CA LYS A 144 -19.03 20.63 2.28
C LYS A 144 -17.90 20.03 1.44
N GLN A 145 -16.64 20.12 1.90
CA GLN A 145 -15.50 19.54 1.17
C GLN A 145 -15.65 18.02 0.96
N ARG A 146 -16.15 17.31 1.97
CA ARG A 146 -16.44 15.88 1.92
C ARG A 146 -17.49 15.56 0.87
N ASP A 147 -18.60 16.27 0.86
CA ASP A 147 -19.75 15.98 0.01
C ASP A 147 -19.48 16.34 -1.46
N ASP A 148 -18.76 17.44 -1.70
CA ASP A 148 -18.24 17.81 -3.03
C ASP A 148 -17.31 16.71 -3.57
N SER A 149 -16.34 16.26 -2.76
CA SER A 149 -15.39 15.20 -3.14
C SER A 149 -16.06 13.84 -3.34
N ARG A 150 -17.06 13.52 -2.50
CA ARG A 150 -17.84 12.28 -2.55
C ARG A 150 -18.69 12.21 -3.81
N THR A 151 -19.32 13.31 -4.19
CA THR A 151 -20.13 13.40 -5.41
C THR A 151 -19.28 13.08 -6.64
N LEU A 152 -18.09 13.67 -6.74
CA LEU A 152 -17.17 13.42 -7.84
C LEU A 152 -16.62 11.98 -7.82
N LEU A 153 -16.28 11.43 -6.66
CA LEU A 153 -15.84 10.04 -6.54
C LEU A 153 -16.93 9.07 -7.00
N TYR A 154 -18.19 9.28 -6.60
CA TYR A 154 -19.28 8.44 -7.07
C TYR A 154 -19.48 8.53 -8.58
N ALA A 155 -19.50 9.75 -9.14
CA ALA A 155 -19.62 9.93 -10.58
C ALA A 155 -18.48 9.23 -11.36
N TYR A 156 -17.25 9.33 -10.87
CA TYR A 156 -16.11 8.60 -11.43
C TYR A 156 -16.29 7.06 -11.36
N LEU A 157 -16.72 6.55 -10.20
CA LEU A 157 -16.93 5.10 -10.00
C LEU A 157 -18.07 4.57 -10.89
N GLU A 158 -19.16 5.31 -11.05
CA GLU A 158 -20.24 5.00 -12.00
C GLU A 158 -19.71 4.90 -13.43
N GLN A 159 -18.88 5.85 -13.88
CA GLN A 159 -18.29 5.85 -15.23
C GLN A 159 -17.47 4.59 -15.54
N ILE A 160 -16.83 3.98 -14.53
CA ILE A 160 -16.08 2.73 -14.70
C ILE A 160 -16.94 1.48 -14.45
N GLY A 161 -18.24 1.63 -14.22
CA GLY A 161 -19.21 0.54 -13.99
C GLY A 161 -19.25 0.03 -12.55
N TRP A 162 -18.76 0.81 -11.59
CA TRP A 162 -18.90 0.54 -10.16
C TRP A 162 -20.12 1.29 -9.63
N SER A 163 -21.29 0.76 -9.98
CA SER A 163 -22.54 1.43 -9.64
C SER A 163 -22.94 1.33 -8.16
N ARG A 164 -23.60 2.37 -7.64
CA ARG A 164 -24.17 2.46 -6.29
C ARG A 164 -25.37 1.55 -6.09
N SER A 165 -26.18 1.35 -7.13
CA SER A 165 -27.37 0.49 -7.07
C SER A 165 -27.03 -1.00 -7.15
N ALA A 166 -25.84 -1.34 -7.66
CA ALA A 166 -25.41 -2.71 -7.86
C ALA A 166 -24.99 -3.39 -6.55
N LYS A 167 -25.72 -4.44 -6.15
CA LYS A 167 -25.44 -5.23 -4.93
C LYS A 167 -24.51 -6.42 -5.16
N ASN A 168 -24.12 -6.70 -6.40
CA ASN A 168 -23.24 -7.83 -6.70
C ASN A 168 -21.86 -7.63 -6.05
N LYS A 169 -21.29 -8.72 -5.56
CA LYS A 169 -19.90 -8.74 -5.09
C LYS A 169 -18.93 -8.35 -6.21
N ILE A 170 -17.89 -7.63 -5.84
CA ILE A 170 -16.81 -7.20 -6.74
C ILE A 170 -15.46 -7.57 -6.14
N GLY A 171 -14.48 -7.75 -7.03
CA GLY A 171 -13.10 -7.96 -6.62
C GLY A 171 -12.27 -6.70 -6.81
N ILE A 172 -11.33 -6.48 -5.91
CA ILE A 172 -10.30 -5.43 -6.04
C ILE A 172 -8.92 -6.05 -5.92
N VAL A 173 -7.94 -5.47 -6.61
CA VAL A 173 -6.55 -5.89 -6.57
C VAL A 173 -5.68 -4.68 -6.26
N ASP A 174 -4.87 -4.81 -5.20
CA ASP A 174 -3.99 -3.75 -4.71
C ASP A 174 -2.72 -4.38 -4.09
N ILE A 175 -1.61 -3.65 -4.10
CA ILE A 175 -0.41 -4.02 -3.35
C ILE A 175 -0.52 -3.66 -1.87
N GLY A 176 -1.38 -2.68 -1.54
CA GLY A 176 -1.48 -2.08 -0.21
C GLY A 176 -1.64 -3.10 0.92
N TRP A 177 -0.72 -3.07 1.89
CA TRP A 177 -0.54 -4.16 2.85
C TRP A 177 -1.61 -4.28 3.94
N ARG A 178 -2.58 -3.37 4.01
CA ARG A 178 -3.67 -3.42 5.01
C ARG A 178 -5.05 -3.15 4.41
N GLY A 179 -5.14 -2.86 3.11
CA GLY A 179 -6.40 -2.62 2.42
C GLY A 179 -7.20 -1.39 2.90
N SER A 180 -6.55 -0.29 3.26
CA SER A 180 -7.25 0.91 3.75
C SER A 180 -8.08 1.61 2.66
N ILE A 181 -7.71 1.46 1.39
CA ILE A 181 -8.53 1.95 0.26
C ILE A 181 -9.83 1.14 0.21
N GLN A 182 -9.73 -0.19 0.25
CA GLN A 182 -10.90 -1.08 0.33
C GLN A 182 -11.78 -0.74 1.54
N ASP A 183 -11.19 -0.50 2.71
CA ASP A 183 -11.94 -0.10 3.91
C ASP A 183 -12.78 1.15 3.68
N SER A 184 -12.23 2.14 2.98
CA SER A 184 -12.90 3.39 2.68
C SER A 184 -14.01 3.19 1.64
N LEU A 185 -13.76 2.38 0.61
CA LEU A 185 -14.77 2.01 -0.38
C LEU A 185 -15.91 1.17 0.23
N CYS A 186 -15.62 0.25 1.14
CA CYS A 186 -16.64 -0.50 1.87
C CYS A 186 -17.59 0.39 2.67
N ARG A 187 -17.10 1.51 3.22
CA ARG A 187 -17.94 2.51 3.91
C ARG A 187 -18.79 3.34 2.95
N LEU A 188 -18.31 3.57 1.74
CA LEU A 188 -19.07 4.22 0.67
C LEU A 188 -20.15 3.32 0.06
N TYR A 189 -20.00 2.00 0.19
CA TYR A 189 -20.90 0.98 -0.37
C TYR A 189 -21.22 -0.10 0.70
N PRO A 190 -21.93 0.25 1.79
CA PRO A 190 -22.14 -0.66 2.94
C PRO A 190 -22.87 -1.95 2.55
N GLU A 191 -23.79 -1.88 1.60
CA GLU A 191 -24.59 -3.01 1.10
C GLU A 191 -23.86 -3.91 0.09
N ARG A 192 -22.62 -3.58 -0.27
CA ARG A 192 -21.87 -4.30 -1.29
C ARG A 192 -20.68 -5.01 -0.69
N LYS A 193 -20.58 -6.32 -0.92
CA LYS A 193 -19.41 -7.11 -0.55
C LYS A 193 -18.23 -6.80 -1.47
N ILE A 194 -17.13 -6.30 -0.92
CA ILE A 194 -15.91 -6.01 -1.66
C ILE A 194 -14.83 -7.00 -1.24
N ILE A 195 -14.33 -7.76 -2.20
CA ILE A 195 -13.35 -8.83 -2.00
C ILE A 195 -11.98 -8.36 -2.50
N GLY A 196 -11.02 -8.23 -1.60
CA GLY A 196 -9.68 -7.72 -1.91
C GLY A 196 -8.63 -8.81 -2.04
N PHE A 197 -7.85 -8.74 -3.11
CA PHE A 197 -6.72 -9.60 -3.40
C PHE A 197 -5.42 -8.83 -3.32
N TYR A 198 -4.58 -9.22 -2.37
CA TYR A 198 -3.32 -8.55 -2.06
C TYR A 198 -2.15 -9.51 -2.21
N ILE A 199 -0.96 -8.98 -2.50
CA ILE A 199 0.27 -9.77 -2.42
C ILE A 199 0.44 -10.31 -1.01
N GLY A 200 0.23 -9.48 0.00
CA GLY A 200 0.23 -9.88 1.39
C GLY A 200 -0.47 -8.87 2.29
N LEU A 201 -0.91 -9.33 3.45
CA LEU A 201 -1.61 -8.53 4.45
C LEU A 201 -0.82 -8.49 5.75
N GLN A 202 -0.52 -7.29 6.22
CA GLN A 202 -0.07 -7.02 7.58
C GLN A 202 -1.29 -7.01 8.54
N PRO A 203 -1.06 -7.13 9.86
CA PRO A 203 -2.12 -6.99 10.85
C PRO A 203 -2.90 -5.68 10.69
N PHE A 204 -4.20 -5.68 10.95
CA PHE A 204 -5.00 -4.45 10.86
C PHE A 204 -4.82 -3.58 12.11
N LEU A 205 -4.86 -2.25 11.94
CA LEU A 205 -4.77 -1.29 13.07
C LEU A 205 -6.14 -0.83 13.57
N VAL A 206 -7.17 -1.00 12.74
CA VAL A 206 -8.51 -0.46 12.95
C VAL A 206 -9.53 -1.54 12.64
N LYS A 207 -10.72 -1.44 13.22
CA LYS A 207 -11.83 -2.34 12.91
C LYS A 207 -12.15 -2.28 11.41
N GLN A 208 -12.26 -3.45 10.81
CA GLN A 208 -12.51 -3.61 9.39
C GLN A 208 -14.03 -3.58 9.13
N PRO A 209 -14.51 -3.00 8.02
CA PRO A 209 -15.92 -3.05 7.65
C PRO A 209 -16.42 -4.50 7.51
N ALA A 210 -17.67 -4.75 7.91
CA ALA A 210 -18.25 -6.11 7.86
C ALA A 210 -18.38 -6.66 6.42
N ASN A 211 -18.55 -5.77 5.44
CA ASN A 211 -18.62 -6.09 4.01
C ASN A 211 -17.24 -6.20 3.32
N ALA A 212 -16.14 -6.08 4.06
CA ALA A 212 -14.78 -6.23 3.53
C ALA A 212 -14.26 -7.66 3.73
N VAL A 213 -13.92 -8.34 2.64
CA VAL A 213 -13.19 -9.62 2.68
C VAL A 213 -11.81 -9.41 2.08
N LYS A 214 -10.75 -9.88 2.76
CA LYS A 214 -9.36 -9.62 2.35
C LYS A 214 -8.54 -10.90 2.32
N TYR A 215 -7.95 -11.17 1.16
CA TYR A 215 -7.05 -12.31 0.97
C TYR A 215 -5.65 -11.81 0.64
N GLY A 216 -4.65 -12.34 1.35
CA GLY A 216 -3.24 -12.06 1.08
C GLY A 216 -2.56 -13.32 0.54
N TYR A 217 -2.01 -13.22 -0.67
CA TYR A 217 -1.42 -14.36 -1.37
C TYR A 217 -0.30 -15.02 -0.55
N ILE A 218 0.60 -14.23 0.03
CA ILE A 218 1.76 -14.76 0.76
C ILE A 218 1.50 -15.11 2.23
N ASN A 219 0.32 -14.79 2.76
CA ASN A 219 0.00 -14.95 4.18
C ASN A 219 -0.02 -16.42 4.65
N GLY A 220 -0.12 -17.37 3.72
CA GLY A 220 -0.05 -18.80 4.00
C GLY A 220 1.33 -19.45 3.84
N TYR A 221 2.37 -18.72 3.43
CA TYR A 221 3.69 -19.32 3.13
C TYR A 221 4.73 -19.16 4.26
N LYS A 222 5.75 -20.03 4.22
CA LYS A 222 6.95 -19.91 5.06
C LYS A 222 7.63 -18.55 4.83
N ASN A 223 8.19 -17.97 5.90
CA ASN A 223 8.86 -16.66 5.91
C ASN A 223 7.95 -15.45 5.57
N LYS A 224 6.62 -15.59 5.62
CA LYS A 224 5.68 -14.47 5.36
C LYS A 224 6.04 -13.22 6.15
N ASP A 225 6.39 -13.35 7.42
CA ASP A 225 6.64 -12.19 8.29
C ASP A 225 7.89 -11.44 7.87
N ALA A 226 8.93 -12.16 7.43
CA ALA A 226 10.13 -11.53 6.90
C ALA A 226 9.84 -10.78 5.59
N MET A 227 9.01 -11.35 4.71
CA MET A 227 8.59 -10.70 3.46
C MET A 227 7.71 -9.47 3.74
N LEU A 228 6.73 -9.59 4.64
CA LEU A 228 5.80 -8.52 5.02
C LEU A 228 6.46 -7.37 5.81
N LEU A 229 7.66 -7.57 6.33
CA LEU A 229 8.48 -6.50 6.94
C LEU A 229 9.20 -5.63 5.90
N THR A 230 9.42 -6.15 4.69
CA THR A 230 10.29 -5.53 3.68
C THR A 230 9.52 -5.33 2.38
N VAL A 231 8.52 -4.48 2.43
CA VAL A 231 7.50 -4.37 1.38
C VAL A 231 7.78 -3.29 0.34
N ARG A 232 8.47 -2.22 0.74
CA ARG A 232 8.75 -1.05 -0.11
C ARG A 232 9.53 -1.35 -1.40
N PRO A 233 10.48 -2.30 -1.44
CA PRO A 233 11.14 -2.66 -2.70
C PRO A 233 10.16 -3.24 -3.73
N LEU A 234 9.09 -3.88 -3.27
CA LEU A 234 8.04 -4.38 -4.14
C LEU A 234 7.13 -3.25 -4.63
N GLU A 235 6.81 -2.28 -3.77
CA GLU A 235 6.11 -1.05 -4.16
C GLU A 235 6.89 -0.28 -5.23
N MET A 236 8.20 -0.09 -5.04
CA MET A 236 9.08 0.49 -6.07
C MET A 236 8.98 -0.26 -7.40
N LEU A 237 9.11 -1.58 -7.36
CA LEU A 237 9.11 -2.41 -8.56
C LEU A 237 7.77 -2.33 -9.30
N CYS A 238 6.67 -2.30 -8.56
CA CYS A 238 5.32 -2.29 -9.12
C CYS A 238 4.81 -0.88 -9.47
N ASN A 239 5.53 0.19 -9.09
CA ASN A 239 5.11 1.58 -9.30
C ASN A 239 4.82 1.90 -10.78
N SER A 240 4.14 3.03 -11.04
CA SER A 240 3.86 3.54 -12.38
C SER A 240 4.19 5.02 -12.54
N ARG A 241 4.35 5.47 -13.79
CA ARG A 241 4.69 6.86 -14.13
C ARG A 241 3.57 7.89 -13.89
N TYR A 242 2.35 7.42 -13.59
CA TYR A 242 1.16 8.28 -13.53
C TYR A 242 0.85 8.79 -12.12
N GLY A 243 1.70 8.48 -11.13
CA GLY A 243 1.59 9.01 -9.78
C GLY A 243 0.33 8.60 -9.02
N SER A 244 0.09 9.29 -7.90
CA SER A 244 -1.08 9.06 -7.03
C SER A 244 -2.27 9.91 -7.43
N VAL A 245 -3.48 9.36 -7.32
CA VAL A 245 -4.72 10.14 -7.42
C VAL A 245 -4.91 10.98 -6.15
N GLN A 246 -5.18 12.28 -6.30
CA GLN A 246 -5.43 13.22 -5.20
C GLN A 246 -6.92 13.50 -5.00
N GLY A 247 -7.69 13.41 -6.08
CA GLY A 247 -9.11 13.71 -6.13
C GLY A 247 -9.62 13.59 -7.57
N TYR A 248 -10.74 14.24 -7.86
CA TYR A 248 -11.41 14.16 -9.16
C TYR A 248 -11.89 15.55 -9.58
N ARG A 249 -12.15 15.74 -10.87
CA ARG A 249 -12.79 16.94 -11.42
C ARG A 249 -13.66 16.60 -12.62
N LEU A 250 -14.68 17.40 -12.87
CA LEU A 250 -15.43 17.34 -14.13
C LEU A 250 -14.62 18.04 -15.23
N GLN A 251 -14.40 17.36 -16.35
CA GLN A 251 -13.75 17.89 -17.53
C GLN A 251 -14.49 17.37 -18.77
N SER A 252 -15.01 18.28 -19.59
CA SER A 252 -15.70 17.93 -20.85
C SER A 252 -16.81 16.88 -20.67
N GLY A 253 -17.66 17.05 -19.66
CA GLY A 253 -18.78 16.14 -19.38
C GLY A 253 -18.38 14.79 -18.76
N ARG A 254 -17.10 14.56 -18.45
CA ARG A 254 -16.61 13.35 -17.77
C ARG A 254 -15.82 13.69 -16.53
N VAL A 255 -15.98 12.90 -15.47
CA VAL A 255 -15.14 12.99 -14.29
C VAL A 255 -13.81 12.28 -14.55
N VAL A 256 -12.72 13.00 -14.31
CA VAL A 256 -11.34 12.52 -14.48
C VAL A 256 -10.56 12.61 -13.18
N ALA A 257 -9.64 11.67 -12.97
CA ALA A 257 -8.77 11.65 -11.80
C ALA A 257 -7.71 12.76 -11.86
N ILE A 258 -7.57 13.53 -10.79
CA ILE A 258 -6.46 14.48 -10.61
C ILE A 258 -5.28 13.70 -10.03
N ARG A 259 -4.15 13.70 -10.72
CA ARG A 259 -2.96 12.93 -10.34
C ARG A 259 -1.82 13.85 -9.94
N LYS A 260 -1.04 13.39 -8.96
CA LYS A 260 0.22 14.00 -8.56
C LYS A 260 1.36 13.04 -8.86
N THR A 261 2.26 13.47 -9.74
CA THR A 261 3.48 12.76 -10.12
C THR A 261 4.68 13.25 -9.31
N ASP A 262 5.69 12.40 -9.18
CA ASP A 262 6.97 12.75 -8.58
C ASP A 262 8.09 12.48 -9.59
N VAL A 263 8.90 13.52 -9.85
CA VAL A 263 9.97 13.45 -10.86
C VAL A 263 11.04 12.43 -10.47
N CYS A 264 11.35 12.27 -9.18
CA CYS A 264 12.34 11.31 -8.72
C CYS A 264 11.82 9.87 -8.81
N GLU A 265 10.57 9.61 -8.39
CA GLU A 265 9.92 8.31 -8.58
C GLU A 265 9.85 7.93 -10.07
N ASN A 266 9.52 8.89 -10.94
CA ASN A 266 9.46 8.66 -12.38
C ASN A 266 10.82 8.30 -12.99
N LYS A 267 11.90 8.98 -12.56
CA LYS A 267 13.28 8.61 -12.97
C LYS A 267 13.63 7.17 -12.57
N VAL A 268 13.28 6.75 -11.36
CA VAL A 268 13.50 5.36 -10.92
C VAL A 268 12.62 4.38 -11.70
N TYR A 269 11.37 4.76 -11.99
CA TYR A 269 10.48 3.96 -12.82
C TYR A 269 11.09 3.72 -14.23
N GLU A 270 11.54 4.76 -14.90
CA GLU A 270 12.09 4.68 -16.25
C GLU A 270 13.43 3.91 -16.30
N SER A 271 14.31 4.18 -15.33
CA SER A 271 15.64 3.57 -15.29
C SER A 271 15.62 2.10 -14.86
N TYR A 272 14.71 1.70 -13.96
CA TYR A 272 14.67 0.37 -13.34
C TYR A 272 13.30 -0.33 -13.44
N SER A 273 12.25 0.22 -12.81
CA SER A 273 10.99 -0.54 -12.60
C SER A 273 10.32 -0.94 -13.91
N CYS A 274 10.23 -0.04 -14.88
CA CYS A 274 9.66 -0.30 -16.20
C CYS A 274 10.40 -1.43 -16.93
N LYS A 275 11.75 -1.46 -16.87
CA LYS A 275 12.56 -2.52 -17.49
C LYS A 275 12.31 -3.87 -16.83
N MET A 276 12.20 -3.89 -15.50
CA MET A 276 11.90 -5.13 -14.76
C MET A 276 10.47 -5.62 -15.01
N GLN A 277 9.48 -4.71 -15.01
CA GLN A 277 8.10 -5.03 -15.37
C GLN A 277 8.01 -5.58 -16.79
N LYS A 278 8.72 -4.98 -17.76
CA LYS A 278 8.81 -5.49 -19.14
C LYS A 278 9.43 -6.89 -19.20
N LYS A 279 10.49 -7.18 -18.43
CA LYS A 279 11.08 -8.52 -18.35
C LYS A 279 10.10 -9.55 -17.79
N ILE A 280 9.39 -9.22 -16.72
CA ILE A 280 8.36 -10.10 -16.13
C ILE A 280 7.23 -10.33 -17.13
N TRP A 281 6.76 -9.27 -17.76
CA TRP A 281 5.74 -9.34 -18.79
C TRP A 281 6.22 -10.15 -20.00
N ALA A 282 7.46 -10.04 -20.45
CA ALA A 282 7.98 -10.77 -21.60
C ALA A 282 8.20 -12.28 -21.34
N ASP A 283 8.28 -12.71 -20.07
CA ASP A 283 8.46 -14.12 -19.68
C ASP A 283 7.17 -14.95 -19.87
N ARG A 284 6.78 -15.11 -21.14
CA ARG A 284 5.60 -15.89 -21.57
C ARG A 284 5.76 -17.37 -21.31
N TYR A 285 7.00 -17.88 -21.37
CA TYR A 285 7.27 -19.27 -21.05
C TYR A 285 6.80 -19.62 -19.63
N THR A 286 7.13 -18.78 -18.65
CA THR A 286 6.66 -19.00 -17.27
C THR A 286 5.14 -18.94 -17.17
N CYS A 287 4.50 -17.98 -17.85
CA CYS A 287 3.05 -17.85 -17.92
C CYS A 287 2.38 -19.14 -18.46
N LEU A 288 2.78 -19.58 -19.66
CA LEU A 288 2.21 -20.77 -20.32
C LEU A 288 2.47 -22.06 -19.53
N ARG A 289 3.67 -22.21 -18.96
CA ARG A 289 4.00 -23.36 -18.11
C ARG A 289 3.09 -23.42 -16.87
N LEU A 290 2.82 -22.28 -16.25
CA LEU A 290 1.92 -22.24 -15.09
C LEU A 290 0.49 -22.54 -15.46
N MET A 291 0.00 -22.12 -16.64
CA MET A 291 -1.33 -22.49 -17.12
C MET A 291 -1.49 -24.00 -17.31
N LYS A 292 -0.45 -24.70 -17.82
CA LYS A 292 -0.47 -26.16 -18.00
C LYS A 292 -0.44 -26.95 -16.69
N HIS A 293 0.06 -26.35 -15.60
CA HIS A 293 0.29 -27.04 -14.32
C HIS A 293 -0.37 -26.34 -13.13
N CYS A 294 -1.38 -25.51 -13.41
CA CYS A 294 -1.99 -24.58 -12.47
C CYS A 294 -2.49 -25.31 -11.21
N GLY A 295 -2.31 -24.70 -10.04
CA GLY A 295 -2.84 -25.22 -8.77
C GLY A 295 -1.91 -26.11 -7.93
N ARG A 296 -0.74 -26.55 -8.43
CA ARG A 296 0.19 -27.37 -7.64
C ARG A 296 0.79 -26.59 -6.46
N ARG A 297 0.74 -27.18 -5.26
CA ARG A 297 1.31 -26.60 -4.02
C ARG A 297 2.82 -26.30 -4.14
N SER A 298 3.54 -27.08 -4.93
CA SER A 298 4.97 -26.89 -5.22
C SER A 298 5.27 -25.56 -5.93
N ASP A 299 4.39 -25.12 -6.82
CA ASP A 299 4.56 -23.90 -7.59
C ASP A 299 4.32 -22.66 -6.71
N LYS A 300 3.30 -22.71 -5.86
CA LYS A 300 3.04 -21.69 -4.83
C LYS A 300 4.24 -21.49 -3.88
N ASN A 301 4.87 -22.58 -3.42
CA ASN A 301 6.08 -22.51 -2.59
C ASN A 301 7.31 -21.99 -3.36
N ARG A 302 7.42 -22.27 -4.67
CA ARG A 302 8.46 -21.69 -5.53
C ARG A 302 8.23 -20.18 -5.65
N ALA A 303 7.01 -19.72 -5.95
CA ALA A 303 6.68 -18.30 -6.04
C ALA A 303 7.09 -17.52 -4.78
N ALA A 304 6.71 -18.01 -3.60
CA ALA A 304 7.12 -17.39 -2.34
C ALA A 304 8.64 -17.34 -2.17
N ARG A 305 9.38 -18.39 -2.57
CA ARG A 305 10.85 -18.40 -2.53
C ARG A 305 11.48 -17.38 -3.48
N SER A 306 10.92 -17.16 -4.67
CA SER A 306 11.42 -16.12 -5.58
C SER A 306 11.26 -14.72 -5.01
N LEU A 307 10.10 -14.41 -4.40
CA LEU A 307 9.92 -13.13 -3.72
C LEU A 307 10.88 -12.98 -2.53
N TYR A 308 10.96 -14.02 -1.69
CA TYR A 308 11.88 -14.00 -0.55
C TYR A 308 13.34 -13.78 -0.99
N ARG A 309 13.78 -14.39 -2.09
CA ARG A 309 15.13 -14.18 -2.62
C ARG A 309 15.35 -12.74 -3.06
N PHE A 310 14.38 -12.13 -3.77
CA PHE A 310 14.46 -10.72 -4.16
C PHE A 310 14.60 -9.80 -2.95
N LEU A 311 13.84 -10.05 -1.87
CA LEU A 311 13.86 -9.21 -0.67
C LEU A 311 15.09 -9.45 0.22
N ALA A 312 15.46 -10.71 0.44
CA ALA A 312 16.50 -11.10 1.40
C ALA A 312 17.91 -11.13 0.79
N TYR A 313 18.00 -11.29 -0.53
CA TYR A 313 19.26 -11.38 -1.29
C TYR A 313 19.18 -10.55 -2.58
N PRO A 314 18.98 -9.22 -2.47
CA PRO A 314 18.83 -8.37 -3.65
C PRO A 314 20.13 -8.20 -4.42
N ASP A 315 20.01 -7.88 -5.71
CA ASP A 315 21.13 -7.50 -6.56
C ASP A 315 21.48 -6.01 -6.42
N ARG A 316 22.65 -5.60 -6.93
CA ARG A 316 23.08 -4.19 -6.82
C ARG A 316 22.22 -3.22 -7.62
N ARG A 317 21.61 -3.65 -8.73
CA ARG A 317 20.79 -2.75 -9.56
C ARG A 317 19.47 -2.43 -8.86
N SER A 318 18.84 -3.43 -8.23
CA SER A 318 17.63 -3.22 -7.43
C SER A 318 17.87 -2.33 -6.22
N THR A 319 18.97 -2.54 -5.50
CA THR A 319 19.32 -1.70 -4.35
C THR A 319 19.69 -0.27 -4.76
N ALA A 320 20.47 -0.09 -5.82
CA ALA A 320 20.77 1.25 -6.34
C ALA A 320 19.50 2.02 -6.75
N ALA A 321 18.56 1.36 -7.43
CA ALA A 321 17.27 1.95 -7.75
C ALA A 321 16.46 2.33 -6.49
N TYR A 322 16.47 1.48 -5.47
CA TYR A 322 15.73 1.74 -4.23
C TYR A 322 16.29 2.92 -3.44
N PHE A 323 17.61 2.99 -3.24
CA PHE A 323 18.26 4.05 -2.47
C PHE A 323 18.38 5.38 -3.23
N THR A 324 17.87 5.48 -4.46
CA THR A 324 17.72 6.75 -5.19
C THR A 324 16.30 7.32 -5.11
N LEU A 325 15.35 6.56 -4.54
CA LEU A 325 13.97 7.02 -4.38
C LEU A 325 13.84 8.10 -3.31
N ARG A 326 12.98 9.06 -3.62
CA ARG A 326 12.24 9.83 -2.63
C ARG A 326 10.81 9.30 -2.64
N HIS A 327 10.37 8.71 -1.54
CA HIS A 327 9.08 8.03 -1.49
C HIS A 327 7.99 9.01 -1.03
N ASN A 328 6.88 9.08 -1.76
CA ASN A 328 5.73 9.91 -1.37
C ASN A 328 4.96 9.28 -0.18
N GLU A 329 5.06 9.90 1.01
CA GLU A 329 4.22 9.59 2.18
C GLU A 329 3.30 10.77 2.57
N GLU A 330 2.75 11.49 1.61
CA GLU A 330 1.88 12.63 1.91
C GLU A 330 0.63 12.26 2.71
N PHE A 331 0.08 11.06 2.50
CA PHE A 331 -1.01 10.56 3.32
C PHE A 331 -0.51 10.29 4.76
N GLY A 332 -0.93 11.15 5.68
CA GLY A 332 -0.65 11.05 7.12
C GLY A 332 0.66 11.68 7.59
N MET A 333 1.74 11.65 6.79
CA MET A 333 3.01 12.30 7.15
C MET A 333 3.19 13.67 6.49
N GLY A 334 2.47 13.94 5.40
CA GLY A 334 2.53 15.21 4.68
C GLY A 334 3.89 15.51 4.06
N LYS A 335 4.80 14.54 4.00
CA LYS A 335 6.18 14.75 3.55
C LYS A 335 6.64 13.60 2.66
N TYR A 336 7.63 13.89 1.83
CA TYR A 336 8.41 12.87 1.15
C TYR A 336 9.45 12.29 2.11
N ILE A 337 9.62 10.97 2.09
CA ILE A 337 10.67 10.29 2.84
C ILE A 337 11.84 10.06 1.89
N ASP A 338 12.97 10.70 2.16
CA ASP A 338 14.20 10.42 1.43
C ASP A 338 14.73 9.06 1.87
N LEU A 339 14.77 8.10 0.93
CA LEU A 339 15.29 6.76 1.19
C LEU A 339 16.78 6.67 0.94
N ARG A 340 17.46 7.77 0.56
CA ARG A 340 18.91 7.78 0.46
C ARG A 340 19.52 7.36 1.78
N ALA A 341 20.35 6.34 1.71
CA ALA A 341 21.06 5.83 2.86
C ALA A 341 22.53 6.18 2.71
N ASP A 342 23.09 6.77 3.77
CA ASP A 342 24.52 7.05 3.86
C ASP A 342 25.26 5.89 4.55
N PHE A 343 26.52 5.71 4.19
CA PHE A 343 27.36 4.71 4.86
C PHE A 343 27.70 5.20 6.27
N ARG A 344 27.44 4.36 7.28
CA ARG A 344 27.63 4.69 8.71
C ARG A 344 28.57 3.70 9.40
N PRO A 345 29.87 3.69 9.06
CA PRO A 345 30.84 2.74 9.60
C PRO A 345 30.99 2.89 11.12
N ASP A 346 30.82 4.11 11.64
CA ASP A 346 30.81 4.42 13.07
C ASP A 346 29.80 3.56 13.84
N LEU A 347 28.57 3.40 13.31
CA LEU A 347 27.54 2.60 13.96
C LEU A 347 27.86 1.10 13.94
N PHE A 348 28.53 0.61 12.90
CA PHE A 348 28.99 -0.77 12.83
C PHE A 348 30.10 -1.03 13.85
N GLY A 349 31.09 -0.13 13.95
CA GLY A 349 32.13 -0.20 14.97
C GLY A 349 31.55 -0.19 16.38
N MET A 350 30.69 0.79 16.70
CA MET A 350 30.03 0.89 18.02
C MET A 350 29.19 -0.35 18.37
N ALA A 351 28.60 -1.02 17.38
CA ALA A 351 27.78 -2.20 17.59
C ALA A 351 28.58 -3.43 18.05
N VAL A 352 29.88 -3.49 17.74
CA VAL A 352 30.79 -4.53 18.26
C VAL A 352 30.97 -4.36 19.77
N PHE A 353 31.23 -3.13 20.22
CA PHE A 353 31.67 -2.85 21.59
C PHE A 353 30.53 -2.69 22.60
N CYS A 354 29.33 -2.22 22.21
CA CYS A 354 28.30 -1.90 23.21
C CYS A 354 26.85 -2.22 22.78
N LYS A 355 25.99 -2.49 23.77
CA LYS A 355 24.55 -2.71 23.56
C LYS A 355 23.86 -1.47 22.97
N LYS A 356 24.29 -0.27 23.36
CA LYS A 356 23.76 1.01 22.85
C LYS A 356 24.04 1.16 21.34
N GLY A 357 25.24 0.80 20.90
CA GLY A 357 25.63 0.77 19.48
C GLY A 357 24.78 -0.20 18.67
N ARG A 358 24.57 -1.42 19.17
CA ARG A 358 23.65 -2.40 18.53
C ARG A 358 22.23 -1.88 18.39
N LYS A 359 21.71 -1.17 19.40
CA LYS A 359 20.38 -0.56 19.35
C LYS A 359 20.31 0.53 18.28
N LYS A 360 21.30 1.44 18.22
CA LYS A 360 21.39 2.50 17.21
C LYS A 360 21.52 1.94 15.79
N LEU A 361 22.39 0.95 15.58
CA LEU A 361 22.56 0.30 14.27
C LEU A 361 21.24 -0.34 13.81
N LYS A 362 20.54 -1.04 14.71
CA LYS A 362 19.24 -1.64 14.41
C LYS A 362 18.19 -0.60 14.03
N GLU A 363 18.19 0.54 14.71
CA GLU A 363 17.27 1.65 14.41
C GLU A 363 17.56 2.28 13.05
N MET A 364 18.83 2.57 12.75
CA MET A 364 19.25 3.05 11.44
C MET A 364 18.85 2.08 10.33
N LEU A 365 19.19 0.79 10.46
CA LEU A 365 18.81 -0.22 9.47
C LEU A 365 17.29 -0.27 9.28
N ARG A 366 16.49 -0.13 10.35
CA ARG A 366 15.02 -0.07 10.24
C ARG A 366 14.54 1.17 9.48
N GLN A 367 15.18 2.32 9.67
CA GLN A 367 14.85 3.57 8.97
C GLN A 367 15.07 3.45 7.46
N THR A 368 16.03 2.63 7.01
CA THR A 368 16.21 2.35 5.58
C THR A 368 15.02 1.64 4.93
N ALA A 369 14.16 0.99 5.73
CA ALA A 369 13.08 0.12 5.30
C ALA A 369 13.47 -1.04 4.35
N TRP A 370 14.76 -1.22 4.06
CA TRP A 370 15.32 -2.40 3.40
C TRP A 370 16.75 -2.72 3.89
N PRO A 371 16.90 -3.26 5.11
CA PRO A 371 18.22 -3.56 5.70
C PRO A 371 19.12 -4.44 4.82
N GLN A 372 18.56 -5.48 4.19
CA GLN A 372 19.31 -6.33 3.26
C GLN A 372 19.80 -5.56 2.04
N GLY A 373 18.97 -4.65 1.53
CA GLY A 373 19.35 -3.76 0.46
C GLY A 373 20.51 -2.84 0.87
N TYR A 374 20.47 -2.30 2.09
CA TYR A 374 21.54 -1.45 2.62
C TYR A 374 22.89 -2.19 2.64
N LEU A 375 22.90 -3.42 3.17
CA LEU A 375 24.12 -4.24 3.22
C LEU A 375 24.69 -4.48 1.81
N VAL A 376 23.83 -4.80 0.83
CA VAL A 376 24.27 -5.00 -0.57
C VAL A 376 24.73 -3.70 -1.22
N ARG A 377 24.07 -2.57 -0.93
CA ARG A 377 24.43 -1.24 -1.47
C ARG A 377 25.85 -0.81 -1.09
N PHE A 378 26.30 -1.20 0.11
CA PHE A 378 27.61 -0.90 0.68
C PHE A 378 28.55 -2.10 0.71
N TRP A 379 28.34 -3.11 -0.16
CA TRP A 379 29.25 -4.25 -0.34
C TRP A 379 29.46 -5.13 0.90
N MET A 380 28.55 -5.05 1.88
CA MET A 380 28.60 -5.81 3.13
C MET A 380 27.98 -7.21 2.97
N TYR A 381 28.29 -7.89 1.87
CA TYR A 381 27.77 -9.24 1.56
C TYR A 381 28.00 -10.27 2.67
N PRO A 382 29.16 -10.29 3.36
CA PRO A 382 29.39 -11.26 4.44
C PRO A 382 28.38 -11.16 5.59
N LEU A 383 27.77 -9.99 5.79
CA LEU A 383 26.79 -9.76 6.86
C LEU A 383 25.37 -10.19 6.48
N LEU A 384 25.10 -10.45 5.20
CA LEU A 384 23.75 -10.68 4.69
C LEU A 384 23.16 -12.01 5.18
N ILE A 385 23.95 -13.09 5.15
CA ILE A 385 23.53 -14.40 5.66
C ILE A 385 23.33 -14.37 7.18
N PRO A 386 24.30 -13.90 8.01
CA PRO A 386 24.09 -13.74 9.44
C PRO A 386 22.87 -12.89 9.78
N TYR A 387 22.67 -11.76 9.10
CA TYR A 387 21.50 -10.90 9.31
C TYR A 387 20.19 -11.64 9.05
N ASN A 388 20.08 -12.36 7.93
CA ASN A 388 18.88 -13.11 7.58
C ASN A 388 18.61 -14.26 8.57
N CYS A 389 19.65 -14.93 9.08
CA CYS A 389 19.53 -15.94 10.14
C CYS A 389 19.01 -15.31 11.45
N LEU A 390 19.59 -14.20 11.89
CA LEU A 390 19.15 -13.46 13.08
C LEU A 390 17.70 -12.98 12.95
N LEU A 391 17.32 -12.45 11.79
CA LEU A 391 15.95 -12.01 11.52
C LEU A 391 14.95 -13.16 11.64
N ARG A 392 15.26 -14.34 11.07
CA ARG A 392 14.40 -15.53 11.19
C ARG A 392 14.24 -15.97 12.64
N SER A 393 15.34 -16.06 13.39
CA SER A 393 15.31 -16.43 14.81
C SER A 393 14.51 -15.43 15.65
N TYR A 394 14.65 -14.13 15.38
CA TYR A 394 13.87 -13.09 16.03
C TYR A 394 12.37 -13.22 15.75
N LEU A 395 11.98 -13.49 14.49
CA LEU A 395 10.58 -13.64 14.12
C LEU A 395 9.93 -14.89 14.70
N LYS A 396 10.66 -16.03 14.74
CA LYS A 396 10.19 -17.25 15.43
C LYS A 396 9.93 -17.01 16.90
N LYS A 397 10.87 -16.37 17.62
CA LYS A 397 10.70 -16.02 19.05
C LYS A 397 9.56 -15.03 19.30
N LYS A 398 9.25 -14.16 18.33
CA LYS A 398 8.13 -13.22 18.44
C LYS A 398 6.79 -13.94 18.30
N GLN A 399 6.69 -14.90 17.36
CA GLN A 399 5.49 -15.72 17.20
C GLN A 399 5.19 -16.54 18.46
N SER A 400 6.20 -17.21 19.02
CA SER A 400 6.05 -18.01 20.24
C SER A 400 5.70 -17.20 21.50
N ARG A 401 5.82 -15.86 21.46
CA ARG A 401 5.42 -14.95 22.55
C ARG A 401 4.06 -14.30 22.34
N GLN A 402 3.52 -14.36 21.12
CA GLN A 402 2.20 -13.83 20.78
C GLN A 402 1.11 -14.91 20.84
N GLU A 403 1.46 -16.16 21.10
CA GLU A 403 0.55 -17.20 21.57
C GLU A 403 0.56 -17.24 23.10
N PRO A 404 -0.41 -16.58 23.75
CA PRO A 404 -1.07 -17.16 24.92
C PRO A 404 -2.59 -17.23 24.73
N SER A 405 -3.17 -18.37 25.16
CA SER A 405 -4.59 -18.70 25.31
C SER A 405 -5.52 -18.49 24.11
N SER A 406 -5.59 -19.48 23.23
CA SER A 406 -6.84 -19.84 22.56
C SER A 406 -7.32 -21.18 23.12
N LEU A 407 -7.95 -21.13 24.29
CA LEU A 407 -8.91 -22.13 24.75
C LEU A 407 -10.13 -21.37 25.26
N VAL A 408 -11.29 -21.81 24.74
CA VAL A 408 -12.68 -21.34 24.92
C VAL A 408 -13.17 -20.33 23.88
#